data_AF-A0A183CQ00-F1
#
_entry.id   AF-A0A183CQ00-F1
#
_cell.length_a   1.000
_cell.length_b   1.000
_cell.length_c   1.000
_cell.angle_alpha   90.00
_cell.angle_beta   90.00
_cell.angle_gamma   90.00
#
_symmetry.space_group_name_H-M   'P 1'
#
loop_
_entity.id
_entity.type
_entity.pdbx_description
1 polymer ?
#
loop_
_entity_poly.entity_id
_entity_poly.type
_entity_poly.pdbx_seq_one_letter_code
_entity_poly.pdbx_strand_id
1 'polypeptide(L)'
;MEEQQMNRCEPEVEKDIRRCLEPMLAYANAIQLEDELANPPDKLNMAAFHHQVNHRQHFSLQGGAVFRHLCTLYANFKACTESSFKCFSLSIRAVEASYGYMCGSGHAAFEQHAECFAEVENREQYVQCKRTASRAMDHATAELGGKSGIDGEQYLDGLCNAMDEYMHCCRPFVLETCGLDAWQLVAKITRESLRVSLPTCNLEQALQQLEVRAN
;
A
#
# COMPACT_ATOMS: atom_id res chain seq x y z
N MET A 1 20.48 21.08 -9.44
CA MET A 1 20.46 21.45 -8.00
C MET A 1 20.72 20.18 -7.24
N GLU A 2 21.62 20.24 -6.29
CA GLU A 2 22.38 19.09 -5.76
C GLU A 2 21.48 18.05 -5.09
N GLU A 3 21.42 16.83 -5.65
CA GLU A 3 21.22 15.62 -4.83
C GLU A 3 22.49 15.47 -3.99
N GLN A 4 22.60 16.28 -2.93
CA GLN A 4 23.61 16.09 -1.91
C GLN A 4 23.46 14.67 -1.37
N GLN A 5 24.60 13.99 -1.28
CA GLN A 5 24.78 12.66 -0.71
C GLN A 5 24.37 12.69 0.77
N MET A 6 23.06 12.68 1.00
CA MET A 6 22.48 12.80 2.33
C MET A 6 22.69 11.47 3.06
N ASN A 7 23.39 11.52 4.20
CA ASN A 7 23.64 10.33 5.00
C ASN A 7 22.33 9.69 5.46
N ARG A 8 22.30 8.36 5.54
CA ARG A 8 21.16 7.62 6.09
C ARG A 8 20.87 8.08 7.52
N CYS A 9 19.60 8.16 7.86
CA CYS A 9 19.18 8.46 9.23
C CYS A 9 19.73 7.40 10.20
N GLU A 10 20.15 7.85 11.37
CA GLU A 10 20.53 6.94 12.44
C GLU A 10 19.31 6.14 12.94
N PRO A 11 19.49 4.92 13.49
CA PRO A 11 18.39 4.09 13.94
C PRO A 11 17.43 4.76 14.95
N GLU A 12 17.94 5.62 15.83
CA GLU A 12 17.13 6.39 16.77
C GLU A 12 16.30 7.48 16.05
N VAL A 13 16.86 8.11 15.02
CA VAL A 13 16.11 9.06 14.19
C VAL A 13 15.00 8.35 13.40
N GLU A 14 15.27 7.16 12.85
CA GLU A 14 14.23 6.34 12.21
C GLU A 14 13.14 5.92 13.21
N LYS A 15 13.48 5.75 14.49
CA LYS A 15 12.49 5.48 15.54
C LYS A 15 11.59 6.68 15.80
N ASP A 16 12.13 7.90 15.78
CA ASP A 16 11.34 9.11 15.91
C ASP A 16 10.47 9.37 14.66
N ILE A 17 10.99 9.10 13.46
CA ILE A 17 10.21 9.13 12.22
C ILE A 17 9.04 8.15 12.27
N ARG A 18 9.24 6.94 12.82
CA ARG A 18 8.16 5.97 13.02
C ARG A 18 7.03 6.52 13.91
N ARG A 19 7.33 7.39 14.89
CA ARG A 19 6.27 8.04 15.69
C ARG A 19 5.41 8.99 14.86
N CYS A 20 6.00 9.71 13.90
CA CYS A 20 5.21 10.51 12.95
C CYS A 20 4.27 9.63 12.10
N LEU A 21 4.66 8.39 11.84
CA LEU A 21 3.91 7.44 11.01
C LEU A 21 2.78 6.70 11.77
N GLU A 22 2.86 6.62 13.10
CA GLU A 22 1.90 5.90 13.96
C GLU A 22 0.43 6.23 13.67
N PRO A 23 0.00 7.50 13.47
CA PRO A 23 -1.40 7.81 13.18
C PRO A 23 -1.90 7.19 11.88
N MET A 24 -1.06 7.15 10.83
CA MET A 24 -1.42 6.52 9.56
C MET A 24 -1.55 5.00 9.72
N LEU A 25 -0.64 4.36 10.46
CA LEU A 25 -0.69 2.92 10.71
C LEU A 25 -1.90 2.54 11.58
N ALA A 26 -2.19 3.32 12.61
CA ALA A 26 -3.35 3.10 13.47
C ALA A 26 -4.65 3.17 12.67
N TYR A 27 -4.77 4.14 11.76
CA TYR A 27 -5.93 4.27 10.89
C TYR A 27 -6.04 3.12 9.87
N ALA A 28 -4.94 2.73 9.24
CA ALA A 28 -4.92 1.59 8.32
C ALA A 28 -5.33 0.28 9.00
N ASN A 29 -4.82 0.03 10.22
CA ASN A 29 -5.18 -1.16 11.00
C ASN A 29 -6.66 -1.16 11.39
N ALA A 30 -7.23 0.02 11.72
CA ALA A 30 -8.65 0.13 12.03
C ALA A 30 -9.53 -0.23 10.82
N ILE A 31 -9.16 0.24 9.62
CA ILE A 31 -9.86 -0.12 8.37
C ILE A 31 -9.76 -1.61 8.09
N GLN A 32 -8.56 -2.19 8.21
CA GLN A 32 -8.34 -3.62 7.98
C GLN A 32 -9.18 -4.49 8.91
N LEU A 33 -9.22 -4.16 10.21
CA LEU A 33 -10.01 -4.89 11.18
C LEU A 33 -11.51 -4.84 10.86
N GLU A 34 -12.02 -3.70 10.39
CA GLU A 34 -13.42 -3.60 9.97
C GLU A 34 -13.71 -4.44 8.72
N ASP A 35 -12.79 -4.48 7.75
CA ASP A 35 -12.92 -5.32 6.56
C ASP A 35 -12.92 -6.82 6.93
N GLU A 36 -12.05 -7.25 7.84
CA GLU A 36 -12.03 -8.63 8.35
C GLU A 36 -13.31 -9.01 9.10
N LEU A 37 -13.89 -8.09 9.88
CA LEU A 37 -15.16 -8.29 10.56
C LEU A 37 -16.35 -8.37 9.58
N ALA A 38 -16.27 -7.65 8.45
CA ALA A 38 -17.27 -7.69 7.39
C ALA A 38 -17.12 -8.94 6.50
N ASN A 39 -15.89 -9.37 6.25
CA ASN A 39 -15.51 -10.45 5.33
C ASN A 39 -14.63 -11.50 6.05
N PRO A 40 -15.18 -12.23 7.04
CA PRO A 40 -14.40 -13.18 7.82
C PRO A 40 -13.75 -14.23 6.92
N PRO A 41 -12.45 -14.53 7.09
CA PRO A 41 -11.84 -15.67 6.39
C PRO A 41 -12.56 -16.96 6.78
N ASP A 42 -12.67 -17.89 5.84
CA ASP A 42 -13.31 -19.20 6.06
C ASP A 42 -12.87 -19.82 7.39
N LYS A 43 -13.85 -20.38 8.12
CA LYS A 43 -13.80 -20.83 9.52
C LYS A 43 -12.76 -21.91 9.82
N LEU A 44 -11.47 -21.60 9.71
CA LEU A 44 -10.40 -22.39 10.31
C LEU A 44 -9.37 -21.42 10.90
N ASN A 45 -9.26 -21.45 12.23
CA ASN A 45 -8.33 -20.71 13.10
C ASN A 45 -8.69 -19.26 13.45
N MET A 46 -9.78 -19.11 14.21
CA MET A 46 -9.96 -17.94 15.07
C MET A 46 -9.29 -18.19 16.43
N ALA A 47 -8.03 -17.83 16.53
CA ALA A 47 -7.30 -17.79 17.81
C ALA A 47 -6.28 -16.65 17.82
N ALA A 48 -6.75 -15.40 17.73
CA ALA A 48 -6.04 -14.25 18.29
C ALA A 48 -6.99 -13.05 18.43
N PHE A 49 -7.23 -12.68 19.68
CA PHE A 49 -7.52 -11.33 20.17
C PHE A 49 -8.94 -10.73 20.02
N HIS A 50 -9.70 -10.92 21.11
CA HIS A 50 -10.67 -9.95 21.65
C HIS A 50 -10.00 -8.58 21.94
N HIS A 51 -10.56 -7.46 21.46
CA HIS A 51 -11.24 -6.48 22.32
C HIS A 51 -12.01 -5.38 21.56
N GLN A 52 -13.25 -5.17 21.98
CA GLN A 52 -14.06 -3.92 22.02
C GLN A 52 -14.52 -3.26 20.70
N VAL A 53 -15.73 -3.68 20.32
CA VAL A 53 -16.68 -3.04 19.41
C VAL A 53 -17.30 -1.82 20.09
N ASN A 54 -17.16 -0.63 19.47
CA ASN A 54 -18.22 0.40 19.43
C ASN A 54 -17.82 1.58 18.52
N HIS A 55 -18.02 1.41 17.21
CA HIS A 55 -18.60 2.41 16.30
C HIS A 55 -18.63 1.78 14.91
N ARG A 56 -19.76 1.15 14.55
CA ARG A 56 -20.00 0.63 13.18
C ARG A 56 -20.14 1.82 12.24
N GLN A 57 -19.08 2.18 11.54
CA GLN A 57 -19.16 2.94 10.29
C GLN A 57 -18.45 2.11 9.22
N HIS A 58 -19.19 1.30 8.47
CA HIS A 58 -18.63 0.53 7.35
C HIS A 58 -17.80 1.45 6.43
N PHE A 59 -16.47 1.38 6.54
CA PHE A 59 -15.54 2.12 5.67
C PHE A 59 -15.74 1.77 4.19
N SER A 60 -16.27 0.59 3.90
CA SER A 60 -16.44 0.04 2.56
C SER A 60 -17.47 0.77 1.68
N LEU A 61 -18.22 1.75 2.22
CA LEU A 61 -19.18 2.60 1.50
C LEU A 61 -18.81 4.10 1.54
N GLN A 62 -17.60 4.44 1.98
CA GLN A 62 -17.14 5.83 2.07
C GLN A 62 -15.73 6.00 1.49
N GLY A 63 -15.50 5.47 0.29
CA GLY A 63 -14.18 5.51 -0.35
C GLY A 63 -13.60 6.92 -0.39
N GLY A 64 -14.41 7.92 -0.72
CA GLY A 64 -13.97 9.31 -0.73
C GLY A 64 -13.65 9.88 0.67
N ALA A 65 -14.40 9.49 1.71
CA ALA A 65 -14.13 9.97 3.07
C ALA A 65 -12.85 9.35 3.65
N VAL A 66 -12.66 8.05 3.44
CA VAL A 66 -11.43 7.33 3.80
C VAL A 66 -10.23 7.96 3.11
N PHE A 67 -10.34 8.18 1.80
CA PHE A 67 -9.28 8.79 1.00
C PHE A 67 -8.88 10.19 1.53
N ARG A 68 -9.85 11.08 1.77
CA ARG A 68 -9.58 12.42 2.32
C ARG A 68 -8.95 12.37 3.71
N HIS A 69 -9.38 11.43 4.55
CA HIS A 69 -8.79 11.26 5.87
C HIS A 69 -7.34 10.78 5.78
N LEU A 70 -7.04 9.80 4.92
CA LEU A 70 -5.66 9.36 4.63
C LEU A 70 -4.77 10.53 4.19
N CYS A 71 -5.27 11.40 3.30
CA CYS A 71 -4.51 12.57 2.87
C CYS A 71 -4.30 13.61 3.98
N THR A 72 -5.23 13.72 4.91
CA THR A 72 -5.05 14.55 6.11
C THR A 72 -3.94 13.99 7.01
N LEU A 73 -3.94 12.68 7.24
CA LEU A 73 -2.89 12.01 8.02
C LEU A 73 -1.52 12.10 7.35
N TYR A 74 -1.47 11.96 6.02
CA TYR A 74 -0.24 12.16 5.24
C TYR A 74 0.28 13.60 5.34
N ALA A 75 -0.59 14.62 5.29
CA ALA A 75 -0.18 16.01 5.48
C ALA A 75 0.44 16.25 6.88
N ASN A 76 -0.14 15.63 7.92
CA ASN A 76 0.41 15.67 9.27
C ASN A 76 1.76 14.95 9.37
N PHE A 77 1.89 13.78 8.73
CA PHE A 77 3.15 13.06 8.63
C PHE A 77 4.24 13.91 7.97
N LYS A 78 3.92 14.56 6.85
CA LYS A 78 4.84 15.45 6.14
C LYS A 78 5.27 16.63 7.02
N ALA A 79 4.33 17.30 7.68
CA ALA A 79 4.63 18.39 8.61
C ALA A 79 5.51 17.94 9.79
N CYS A 80 5.30 16.72 10.30
CA CYS A 80 6.11 16.14 11.38
C CYS A 80 7.56 15.87 10.94
N THR A 81 7.77 15.50 9.67
CA THR A 81 9.07 15.03 9.17
C THR A 81 9.89 16.09 8.45
N GLU A 82 9.26 16.98 7.66
CA GLU A 82 9.92 17.93 6.75
C GLU A 82 10.78 18.99 7.46
N SER A 83 10.37 19.42 8.66
CA SER A 83 11.15 20.38 9.46
C SER A 83 12.13 19.73 10.44
N SER A 84 11.90 18.47 10.79
CA SER A 84 12.51 17.83 11.97
C SER A 84 13.70 16.94 11.62
N PHE A 85 13.75 16.40 10.41
CA PHE A 85 14.77 15.43 10.01
C PHE A 85 15.46 15.83 8.71
N LYS A 86 16.79 15.92 8.72
CA LYS A 86 17.62 16.22 7.55
C LYS A 86 18.59 15.07 7.27
N CYS A 87 18.01 13.90 6.99
CA CYS A 87 18.74 12.68 6.68
C CYS A 87 17.94 11.81 5.70
N PHE A 88 18.62 10.84 5.09
CA PHE A 88 17.97 9.89 4.19
C PHE A 88 17.24 8.82 5.01
N SER A 89 15.91 8.91 5.07
CA SER A 89 15.05 7.91 5.71
C SER A 89 14.33 7.06 4.67
N LEU A 90 14.39 5.74 4.84
CA LEU A 90 13.62 4.83 3.99
C LEU A 90 12.11 4.93 4.29
N SER A 91 11.74 5.11 5.56
CA SER A 91 10.35 5.24 5.98
C SER A 91 9.68 6.47 5.39
N ILE A 92 10.35 7.64 5.40
CA ILE A 92 9.82 8.86 4.74
C ILE A 92 9.61 8.61 3.26
N ARG A 93 10.61 8.04 2.57
CA ARG A 93 10.51 7.79 1.13
C ARG A 93 9.42 6.80 0.77
N ALA A 94 9.20 5.76 1.57
CA ALA A 94 8.16 4.76 1.32
C ALA A 94 6.76 5.38 1.41
N VAL A 95 6.53 6.24 2.41
CA VAL A 95 5.27 6.97 2.56
C VAL A 95 5.09 7.98 1.42
N GLU A 96 6.12 8.76 1.10
CA GLU A 96 6.10 9.72 -0.01
C GLU A 96 5.82 9.06 -1.37
N ALA A 97 6.42 7.89 -1.63
CA ALA A 97 6.19 7.16 -2.87
C ALA A 97 4.76 6.65 -3.01
N SER A 98 4.09 6.39 -1.89
CA SER A 98 2.72 5.86 -1.87
C SER A 98 1.67 6.98 -1.84
N TYR A 99 1.88 8.01 -1.01
CA TYR A 99 0.89 9.05 -0.73
C TYR A 99 1.21 10.40 -1.39
N GLY A 100 2.46 10.69 -1.75
CA GLY A 100 2.86 12.00 -2.27
C GLY A 100 2.19 12.37 -3.59
N TYR A 101 2.12 11.43 -4.55
CA TYR A 101 1.32 11.62 -5.76
C TYR A 101 -0.17 11.59 -5.44
N MET A 102 -0.61 10.58 -4.69
CA MET A 102 -2.02 10.31 -4.41
C MET A 102 -2.72 11.50 -3.72
N CYS A 103 -2.04 12.15 -2.77
CA CYS A 103 -2.55 13.29 -2.00
C CYS A 103 -2.06 14.64 -2.51
N GLY A 104 -1.16 14.66 -3.51
CA GLY A 104 -0.67 15.85 -4.17
C GLY A 104 -1.34 16.04 -5.54
N SER A 105 -0.54 16.00 -6.61
CA SER A 105 -1.02 16.26 -7.97
C SER A 105 -2.03 15.23 -8.49
N GLY A 106 -2.08 14.03 -7.92
CA GLY A 106 -3.06 12.99 -8.24
C GLY A 106 -4.38 13.08 -7.47
N HIS A 107 -4.51 13.99 -6.49
CA HIS A 107 -5.63 14.01 -5.54
C HIS A 107 -7.00 14.02 -6.21
N ALA A 108 -7.22 14.94 -7.15
CA ALA A 108 -8.52 15.07 -7.82
C ALA A 108 -8.88 13.79 -8.61
N ALA A 109 -7.90 13.15 -9.23
CA ALA A 109 -8.12 11.91 -9.99
C ALA A 109 -8.45 10.75 -9.05
N PHE A 110 -7.77 10.62 -7.92
CA PHE A 110 -8.09 9.61 -6.91
C PHE A 110 -9.45 9.86 -6.26
N GLU A 111 -9.77 11.11 -5.92
CA GLU A 111 -11.06 11.47 -5.33
C GLU A 111 -12.22 11.13 -6.28
N GLN A 112 -12.05 11.38 -7.58
CA GLN A 112 -13.03 11.03 -8.61
C GLN A 112 -13.29 9.52 -8.69
N HIS A 113 -12.28 8.69 -8.47
CA HIS A 113 -12.39 7.23 -8.55
C HIS A 113 -12.62 6.55 -7.19
N ALA A 114 -12.62 7.29 -6.07
CA ALA A 114 -12.61 6.73 -4.73
C ALA A 114 -13.82 5.82 -4.42
N GLU A 115 -15.02 6.23 -4.82
CA GLU A 115 -16.23 5.39 -4.65
C GLU A 115 -16.18 4.13 -5.52
N CYS A 116 -15.61 4.23 -6.72
CA CYS A 116 -15.47 3.06 -7.60
C CYS A 116 -14.44 2.07 -7.05
N PHE A 117 -13.32 2.56 -6.52
CA PHE A 117 -12.35 1.70 -5.83
C PHE A 117 -12.99 0.98 -4.65
N ALA A 118 -13.77 1.69 -3.82
CA ALA A 118 -14.51 1.07 -2.72
C ALA A 118 -15.47 -0.03 -3.22
N GLU A 119 -16.17 0.17 -4.35
CA GLU A 119 -17.01 -0.88 -4.95
C GLU A 119 -16.18 -2.11 -5.33
N VAL A 120 -15.07 -1.91 -6.03
CA VAL A 120 -14.18 -3.00 -6.46
C VAL A 120 -13.62 -3.76 -5.25
N GLU A 121 -13.23 -3.05 -4.19
CA GLU A 121 -12.69 -3.65 -2.97
C GLU A 121 -13.69 -4.53 -2.22
N ASN A 122 -15.00 -4.34 -2.42
CA ASN A 122 -16.04 -5.21 -1.87
C ASN A 122 -16.35 -6.44 -2.74
N ARG A 123 -15.77 -6.56 -3.94
CA ARG A 123 -16.00 -7.73 -4.80
C ARG A 123 -15.24 -8.93 -4.26
N GLU A 124 -15.94 -10.05 -4.08
CA GLU A 124 -15.38 -11.29 -3.56
C GLU A 124 -14.12 -11.73 -4.33
N GLN A 125 -14.14 -11.61 -5.66
CA GLN A 125 -12.98 -11.96 -6.49
C GLN A 125 -11.77 -11.06 -6.23
N TYR A 126 -11.99 -9.77 -6.00
CA TYR A 126 -10.92 -8.83 -5.67
C TYR A 126 -10.36 -9.09 -4.26
N VAL A 127 -11.25 -9.36 -3.29
CA VAL A 127 -10.85 -9.80 -1.94
C VAL A 127 -10.03 -11.08 -1.99
N GLN A 128 -10.37 -12.02 -2.88
CA GLN A 128 -9.59 -13.24 -3.06
C GLN A 128 -8.19 -12.96 -3.62
N CYS A 129 -8.03 -11.99 -4.53
CA CYS A 129 -6.71 -11.53 -4.96
C CYS A 129 -5.89 -11.02 -3.76
N LYS A 130 -6.47 -10.15 -2.91
CA LYS A 130 -5.80 -9.64 -1.69
C LYS A 130 -5.36 -10.80 -0.78
N ARG A 131 -6.26 -11.73 -0.47
CA ARG A 131 -5.98 -12.88 0.40
C ARG A 131 -4.86 -13.78 -0.13
N THR A 132 -4.83 -14.03 -1.45
CA THR A 132 -3.78 -14.82 -2.08
C THR A 132 -2.43 -14.13 -1.99
N ALA A 133 -2.39 -12.82 -2.27
CA ALA A 133 -1.18 -12.02 -2.13
C ALA A 133 -0.66 -11.99 -0.69
N SER A 134 -1.54 -11.74 0.30
CA SER A 134 -1.17 -11.76 1.72
C SER A 134 -0.55 -13.10 2.12
N ARG A 135 -1.17 -14.23 1.75
CA ARG A 135 -0.60 -15.56 2.03
C ARG A 135 0.77 -15.78 1.39
N ALA A 136 0.97 -15.31 0.17
CA ALA A 136 2.26 -15.42 -0.52
C ALA A 136 3.35 -14.57 0.18
N MET A 137 3.02 -13.37 0.63
CA MET A 137 3.93 -12.51 1.39
C MET A 137 4.25 -13.07 2.77
N ASP A 138 3.24 -13.61 3.47
CA ASP A 138 3.43 -14.27 4.77
C ASP A 138 4.35 -15.48 4.63
N HIS A 139 4.15 -16.28 3.58
CA HIS A 139 5.02 -17.42 3.26
C HIS A 139 6.47 -16.97 3.01
N ALA A 140 6.68 -15.98 2.13
CA ALA A 140 8.01 -15.43 1.86
C ALA A 140 8.67 -14.92 3.16
N THR A 141 7.90 -14.24 4.02
CA THR A 141 8.40 -13.70 5.29
C THR A 141 8.72 -14.79 6.31
N ALA A 142 7.86 -15.81 6.46
CA ALA A 142 8.05 -16.89 7.42
C ALA A 142 9.22 -17.82 7.05
N GLU A 143 9.41 -18.11 5.76
CA GLU A 143 10.44 -19.06 5.31
C GLU A 143 11.81 -18.40 5.11
N LEU A 144 11.83 -17.12 4.70
CA LEU A 144 13.03 -16.45 4.19
C LEU A 144 13.35 -15.13 4.91
N GLY A 145 12.43 -14.59 5.73
CA GLY A 145 12.60 -13.33 6.45
C GLY A 145 13.74 -13.38 7.48
N GLY A 146 14.75 -12.53 7.30
CA GLY A 146 15.89 -12.39 8.21
C GLY A 146 17.15 -13.16 7.82
N LYS A 147 17.15 -13.85 6.67
CA LYS A 147 18.33 -14.55 6.15
C LYS A 147 19.11 -13.66 5.18
N SER A 148 20.44 -13.61 5.31
CA SER A 148 21.33 -12.83 4.44
C SER A 148 21.95 -13.71 3.36
N GLY A 149 22.19 -13.17 2.16
CA GLY A 149 22.77 -13.92 1.04
C GLY A 149 21.71 -14.44 0.07
N ILE A 150 21.88 -15.66 -0.46
CA ILE A 150 21.00 -16.29 -1.47
C ILE A 150 19.53 -16.35 -0.99
N ASP A 151 19.31 -16.64 0.29
CA ASP A 151 17.97 -16.70 0.88
C ASP A 151 17.29 -15.31 0.95
N GLY A 152 18.09 -14.24 1.05
CA GLY A 152 17.59 -12.86 1.01
C GLY A 152 17.19 -12.41 -0.39
N GLU A 153 17.85 -12.93 -1.44
CA GLU A 153 17.45 -12.72 -2.83
C GLU A 153 16.13 -13.46 -3.13
N GLN A 154 16.02 -14.72 -2.71
CA GLN A 154 14.77 -15.50 -2.81
C GLN A 154 13.61 -14.87 -2.05
N TYR A 155 13.87 -14.25 -0.90
CA TYR A 155 12.87 -13.50 -0.15
C TYR A 155 12.33 -12.33 -0.97
N LEU A 156 13.21 -11.52 -1.56
CA LEU A 156 12.82 -10.38 -2.40
C LEU A 156 12.06 -10.85 -3.65
N ASP A 157 12.52 -11.91 -4.32
CA ASP A 157 11.84 -12.49 -5.48
C ASP A 157 10.44 -12.99 -5.13
N GLY A 158 10.28 -13.65 -3.97
CA GLY A 158 8.98 -14.09 -3.48
C GLY A 158 8.00 -12.93 -3.25
N LEU A 159 8.48 -11.83 -2.67
CA LEU A 159 7.67 -10.61 -2.50
C LEU A 159 7.33 -9.94 -3.84
N CYS A 160 8.28 -9.90 -4.77
CA CYS A 160 8.06 -9.37 -6.11
C CYS A 160 6.99 -10.15 -6.86
N ASN A 161 7.07 -11.49 -6.83
CA ASN A 161 6.11 -12.36 -7.48
C ASN A 161 4.71 -12.21 -6.87
N ALA A 162 4.61 -12.15 -5.54
CA ALA A 162 3.33 -11.91 -4.86
C ALA A 162 2.68 -10.59 -5.29
N MET A 163 3.46 -9.53 -5.47
CA MET A 163 2.96 -8.22 -5.93
C MET A 163 2.57 -8.21 -7.41
N ASP A 164 3.34 -8.86 -8.28
CA ASP A 164 3.03 -8.94 -9.72
C ASP A 164 1.75 -9.76 -9.94
N GLU A 165 1.62 -10.92 -9.28
CA GLU A 165 0.41 -11.75 -9.30
C GLU A 165 -0.81 -11.01 -8.74
N TYR A 166 -0.64 -10.28 -7.63
CA TYR A 166 -1.70 -9.46 -7.04
C TYR A 166 -2.22 -8.43 -8.06
N MET A 167 -1.31 -7.67 -8.67
CA MET A 167 -1.67 -6.65 -9.65
C MET A 167 -2.31 -7.27 -10.88
N HIS A 168 -1.81 -8.40 -11.37
CA HIS A 168 -2.41 -9.14 -12.47
C HIS A 168 -3.84 -9.61 -12.15
N CYS A 169 -4.05 -10.17 -10.96
CA CYS A 169 -5.35 -10.64 -10.48
C CYS A 169 -6.36 -9.49 -10.35
N CYS A 170 -5.96 -8.35 -9.78
CA CYS A 170 -6.82 -7.20 -9.55
C CYS A 170 -7.20 -6.43 -10.82
N ARG A 171 -6.33 -6.44 -11.83
CA ARG A 171 -6.46 -5.67 -13.07
C ARG A 171 -7.83 -5.78 -13.76
N PRO A 172 -8.36 -6.97 -14.09
CA PRO A 172 -9.65 -7.08 -14.77
C PRO A 172 -10.78 -6.41 -14.00
N PHE A 173 -10.83 -6.57 -12.67
CA PHE A 173 -11.91 -6.02 -11.84
C PHE A 173 -11.88 -4.49 -11.80
N VAL A 174 -10.70 -3.88 -11.73
CA VAL A 174 -10.56 -2.41 -11.79
C VAL A 174 -10.91 -1.89 -13.18
N LEU A 175 -10.43 -2.54 -14.25
CA LEU A 175 -10.69 -2.10 -15.62
C LEU A 175 -12.18 -2.19 -15.98
N GLU A 176 -12.84 -3.29 -15.63
CA GLU A 176 -14.26 -3.51 -15.94
C GLU A 176 -15.19 -2.56 -15.16
N THR A 177 -14.80 -2.16 -13.95
CA THR A 177 -15.65 -1.36 -13.06
C THR A 177 -15.33 0.13 -13.12
N CYS A 178 -14.04 0.48 -13.07
CA CYS A 178 -13.56 1.85 -12.91
C CYS A 178 -12.87 2.40 -14.16
N GLY A 179 -12.64 1.56 -15.17
CA GLY A 179 -12.03 1.95 -16.43
C GLY A 179 -10.50 2.05 -16.39
N LEU A 180 -9.95 2.44 -17.55
CA LEU A 180 -8.50 2.48 -17.75
C LEU A 180 -7.82 3.50 -16.86
N ASP A 181 -8.35 4.72 -16.76
CA ASP A 181 -7.71 5.82 -16.02
C ASP A 181 -7.54 5.45 -14.53
N ALA A 182 -8.54 4.79 -13.93
CA ALA A 182 -8.46 4.25 -12.57
C ALA A 182 -7.35 3.20 -12.43
N TRP A 183 -7.22 2.28 -13.40
CA TRP A 183 -6.13 1.31 -13.40
C TRP A 183 -4.76 1.98 -13.54
N GLN A 184 -4.63 3.03 -14.36
CA GLN A 184 -3.38 3.77 -14.50
C GLN A 184 -2.95 4.43 -13.19
N LEU A 185 -3.91 4.93 -12.39
CA LEU A 185 -3.64 5.46 -11.05
C LEU A 185 -3.10 4.38 -10.11
N VAL A 186 -3.79 3.24 -9.99
CA VAL A 186 -3.39 2.09 -9.14
C VAL A 186 -2.00 1.58 -9.57
N ALA A 187 -1.82 1.36 -10.86
CA ALA A 187 -0.56 0.89 -11.43
C ALA A 187 0.61 1.85 -11.15
N LYS A 188 0.37 3.17 -11.26
CA LYS A 188 1.38 4.18 -10.95
C LYS A 188 1.78 4.14 -9.48
N ILE A 189 0.83 4.21 -8.55
CA ILE A 189 1.16 4.24 -7.11
C ILE A 189 1.87 2.95 -6.69
N THR A 190 1.39 1.78 -7.13
CA THR A 190 2.01 0.50 -6.77
C THR A 190 3.44 0.43 -7.29
N ARG A 191 3.70 0.88 -8.52
CA ARG A 191 5.05 0.93 -9.09
C ARG A 191 5.97 1.87 -8.32
N GLU A 192 5.52 3.09 -8.01
CA GLU A 192 6.35 4.05 -7.28
C GLU A 192 6.64 3.56 -5.85
N SER A 193 5.66 3.00 -5.15
CA SER A 193 5.85 2.38 -3.82
C SER A 193 6.88 1.25 -3.86
N LEU A 194 6.74 0.32 -4.82
CA LEU A 194 7.64 -0.82 -4.94
C LEU A 194 9.06 -0.44 -5.35
N ARG A 195 9.25 0.62 -6.14
CA ARG A 195 10.60 1.15 -6.42
C ARG A 195 11.36 1.58 -5.17
N VAL A 196 10.66 1.89 -4.08
CA VAL A 196 11.28 2.25 -2.80
C VAL A 196 11.48 1.04 -1.90
N SER A 197 10.46 0.19 -1.75
CA SER A 197 10.51 -0.95 -0.82
C SER A 197 11.18 -2.20 -1.40
N LEU A 198 11.01 -2.45 -2.70
CA LEU A 198 11.50 -3.62 -3.43
C LEU A 198 12.06 -3.20 -4.81
N PRO A 199 13.19 -2.47 -4.85
CA PRO A 199 13.68 -1.77 -6.05
C PRO A 199 14.06 -2.69 -7.22
N THR A 200 14.24 -3.98 -6.97
CA THR A 200 14.57 -5.00 -7.99
C THR A 200 13.34 -5.66 -8.61
N CYS A 201 12.13 -5.41 -8.10
CA CYS A 201 10.92 -5.99 -8.67
C CYS A 201 10.64 -5.42 -10.06
N ASN A 202 10.40 -6.32 -11.01
CA ASN A 202 9.85 -5.99 -12.31
C ASN A 202 8.38 -6.45 -12.38
N LEU A 203 7.46 -5.50 -12.56
CA LEU A 203 6.01 -5.75 -12.63
C LEU A 203 5.51 -5.81 -14.07
N GLU A 204 6.35 -6.30 -14.99
CA GLU A 204 6.07 -6.24 -16.43
C GLU A 204 4.75 -6.94 -16.78
N GLN A 205 4.42 -8.08 -16.16
CA GLN A 205 3.19 -8.82 -16.47
C GLN A 205 1.93 -8.02 -16.11
N ALA A 206 1.97 -7.28 -15.00
CA ALA A 206 0.87 -6.41 -14.58
C ALA A 206 0.81 -5.06 -15.33
N LEU A 207 1.94 -4.52 -15.78
CA LEU A 207 2.06 -3.15 -16.31
C LEU A 207 2.16 -3.04 -17.83
N GLN A 208 2.22 -4.16 -18.54
CA GLN A 208 2.47 -4.31 -20.00
C GLN A 208 1.58 -3.50 -20.97
N GLN A 209 0.59 -2.71 -20.50
CA GLN A 209 -0.29 -1.91 -21.38
C GLN A 209 -0.34 -0.41 -21.08
N LEU A 210 0.49 0.12 -20.17
CA LEU A 210 0.57 1.58 -19.98
C LEU A 210 1.28 2.31 -21.14
N GLU A 211 2.03 1.58 -21.97
CA GLU A 211 2.89 2.16 -23.03
C GLU A 211 2.19 2.30 -24.39
N VAL A 212 0.99 1.73 -24.57
CA VAL A 212 0.33 1.68 -25.89
C VAL A 212 -0.44 2.97 -26.25
N ARG A 213 -0.58 3.93 -25.33
CA ARG A 213 -1.34 5.19 -25.56
C ARG A 213 -0.52 6.48 -25.44
N ALA A 214 0.79 6.41 -25.66
CA ALA A 214 1.66 7.59 -25.78
C ALA A 214 2.07 7.91 -27.24
N ASN A 215 1.25 7.50 -28.22
CA ASN A 215 1.39 7.89 -29.63
C ASN A 215 0.03 8.33 -30.19
#